data_AF-A0A0P1BRS3-F1
#
_entry.id   AF-A0A0P1BRS3-F1
#
_cell.length_a   1.000
_cell.length_b   1.000
_cell.length_c   1.000
_cell.angle_alpha   90.00
_cell.angle_beta   90.00
_cell.angle_gamma   90.00
#
_symmetry.space_group_name_H-M   'P 1'
#
loop_
_entity.id
_entity.type
_entity.pdbx_description
1 polymer ?
#
loop_
_entity_poly.entity_id
_entity_poly.type
_entity_poly.pdbx_seq_one_letter_code
_entity_poly.pdbx_strand_id
1 'polypeptide(L)'
;MDLLNPERQLVHQGRVYRKPEFQELDWVDLQAVLFDNFLIVTRAKKREEDEERSAPAAPKHILVKRPIPIEMMELSGFNEPSISRSIGLSNFNLRGLSNFNLRGGSERESRDLFPFTLHHIGGKMKSLTLYAPSRPARDVWRRKFEEAQGLRAAVQEVNKVFETHTVSDDVFALPSITAIDPEKPPPGIDTGAFHGRVTCAVPFSTPDGRHLIAVGCADGVWIGLRHDPRSLRKVLHLKVVTQCAVLESFGIFVVLADKVLISYSLEALVPSAGSTNAPRPPQKLSGNRDVVFFSVGQLKDRTLLVYMKKKANESVFRALEPVINAPQAESGRGGGGLFSRLGRETKNTDWFRIYKTFFIPSEAYSTQFLRSKLCIVCARGFEIMSLESLQPGTIPDFSQCPRDDPLVQNLVNRVDRAKPLGMFKHSETEFLLCYDAFACYVDRLGEPVRLDHLIEWEGTPHSVAFRAPYVLAFDHRFVEVRDCSTGQLVQLIRASDLRFVSSGASPASDTESSPIILTQRRRASGRMPFDYQHVFELVSNMPTQLVRADTTMTAKTFGSGGSRASTATGWF
;
A
#
# COMPACT_ATOMS: atom_id res chain seq x y z
N MET A 1 0.96 -19.96 2.69
CA MET A 1 0.61 -20.83 3.84
C MET A 1 1.84 -21.44 4.49
N ASP A 2 2.83 -21.87 3.71
CA ASP A 2 4.08 -22.43 4.25
C ASP A 2 3.83 -23.58 5.24
N LEU A 3 3.02 -24.56 4.80
CA LEU A 3 2.64 -25.72 5.60
C LEU A 3 3.77 -26.75 5.74
N LEU A 4 4.80 -26.67 4.88
CA LEU A 4 5.97 -27.55 4.91
C LEU A 4 7.06 -27.06 5.86
N ASN A 5 6.85 -25.90 6.49
CA ASN A 5 7.76 -25.39 7.50
C ASN A 5 7.84 -26.37 8.68
N PRO A 6 9.04 -26.85 9.06
CA PRO A 6 9.18 -27.83 10.14
C PRO A 6 8.73 -27.28 11.50
N GLU A 7 8.70 -25.95 11.67
CA GLU A 7 8.20 -25.31 12.89
C GLU A 7 6.67 -25.15 12.91
N ARG A 8 5.97 -25.54 11.84
CA ARG A 8 4.52 -25.41 11.71
C ARG A 8 3.81 -26.29 12.74
N GLN A 9 3.06 -25.68 13.65
CA GLN A 9 2.30 -26.42 14.67
C GLN A 9 0.80 -26.46 14.38
N LEU A 10 0.20 -27.64 14.54
CA LEU A 10 -1.25 -27.81 14.60
C LEU A 10 -1.73 -27.45 16.01
N VAL A 11 -2.49 -26.37 16.14
CA VAL A 11 -3.02 -25.90 17.43
C VAL A 11 -4.31 -26.63 17.79
N HIS A 12 -5.24 -26.74 16.84
CA HIS A 12 -6.51 -27.44 17.05
C HIS A 12 -7.12 -27.93 15.74
N GLN A 13 -7.86 -29.03 15.81
CA GLN A 13 -8.66 -29.53 14.70
C GLN A 13 -9.99 -30.03 15.26
N GLY A 14 -11.10 -29.63 14.63
CA GLY A 14 -12.43 -30.00 15.10
C GLY A 14 -13.51 -29.89 14.03
N ARG A 15 -14.55 -30.71 14.19
CA ARG A 15 -15.74 -30.67 13.35
C ARG A 15 -16.52 -29.38 13.62
N VAL A 16 -16.95 -28.73 12.55
CA VAL A 16 -17.76 -27.52 12.58
C VAL A 16 -18.81 -27.59 11.48
N TYR A 17 -19.86 -26.78 11.61
CA TYR A 17 -20.92 -26.72 10.62
C TYR A 17 -21.01 -25.34 10.01
N ARG A 18 -21.52 -25.27 8.78
CA ARG A 18 -21.95 -24.03 8.14
C ARG A 18 -23.44 -24.12 7.84
N LYS A 19 -24.15 -23.02 8.08
CA LYS A 19 -25.55 -22.88 7.71
C LYS A 19 -25.71 -23.02 6.18
N PRO A 20 -26.75 -23.71 5.68
CA PRO A 20 -27.02 -23.78 4.25
C PRO A 20 -27.22 -22.37 3.64
N GLU A 21 -26.60 -22.13 2.49
CA GLU A 21 -26.89 -20.95 1.65
C GLU A 21 -28.04 -21.28 0.68
N PHE A 22 -28.64 -20.29 -0.01
CA PHE A 22 -29.89 -20.42 -0.79
C PHE A 22 -30.04 -21.65 -1.73
N GLN A 23 -28.95 -22.30 -2.13
CA GLN A 23 -28.95 -23.51 -2.98
C GLN A 23 -28.81 -24.83 -2.20
N GLU A 24 -28.38 -24.79 -0.94
CA GLU A 24 -28.17 -25.94 -0.07
C GLU A 24 -29.39 -26.07 0.88
N LEU A 25 -29.94 -27.27 1.01
CA LEU A 25 -31.07 -27.53 1.94
C LEU A 25 -30.59 -27.97 3.32
N ASP A 26 -29.41 -28.58 3.38
CA ASP A 26 -28.87 -29.20 4.58
C ASP A 26 -27.63 -28.47 5.11
N TRP A 27 -27.43 -28.57 6.42
CA TRP A 27 -26.23 -28.08 7.07
C TRP A 27 -24.99 -28.77 6.51
N VAL A 28 -23.97 -27.98 6.20
CA VAL A 28 -22.73 -28.50 5.64
C VAL A 28 -21.79 -28.87 6.77
N ASP A 29 -21.39 -30.13 6.78
CA ASP A 29 -20.37 -30.67 7.67
C ASP A 29 -18.97 -30.32 7.17
N LEU A 30 -18.19 -29.67 8.02
CA LEU A 30 -16.87 -29.14 7.70
C LEU A 30 -15.86 -29.56 8.75
N GLN A 31 -14.60 -29.54 8.33
CA GLN A 31 -13.45 -29.73 9.20
C GLN A 31 -12.66 -28.43 9.26
N ALA A 32 -12.61 -27.81 10.44
CA ALA A 32 -11.71 -26.69 10.70
C ALA A 32 -10.39 -27.21 11.27
N VAL A 33 -9.29 -26.63 10.80
CA VAL A 33 -7.91 -26.94 11.16
C VAL A 33 -7.19 -25.63 11.43
N LEU A 34 -6.83 -25.39 12.68
CA LEU A 34 -6.13 -24.21 13.15
C LEU A 34 -4.66 -24.55 13.36
N PHE A 35 -3.81 -23.98 12.52
CA PHE A 35 -2.37 -23.94 12.71
C PHE A 35 -1.97 -22.71 13.52
N ASP A 36 -0.69 -22.59 13.86
CA ASP A 36 -0.08 -21.41 14.48
C ASP A 36 -0.05 -20.14 13.60
N ASN A 37 -0.32 -20.26 12.29
CA ASN A 37 -0.28 -19.15 11.33
C ASN A 37 -1.52 -19.01 10.44
N PHE A 38 -2.27 -20.08 10.19
CA PHE A 38 -3.49 -20.07 9.38
C PHE A 38 -4.62 -20.88 10.01
N LEU A 39 -5.85 -20.41 9.78
CA LEU A 39 -7.05 -21.23 9.87
C LEU A 39 -7.40 -21.76 8.47
N ILE A 40 -7.61 -23.06 8.38
CA ILE A 40 -8.06 -23.76 7.17
C ILE A 40 -9.42 -24.40 7.46
N VAL A 41 -10.36 -24.24 6.53
CA VAL A 41 -11.67 -24.89 6.61
C VAL A 41 -11.87 -25.73 5.37
N THR A 42 -12.15 -27.02 5.57
CA THR A 42 -12.26 -28.01 4.51
C THR A 42 -13.57 -28.78 4.56
N ARG A 43 -13.94 -29.37 3.43
CA ARG A 43 -14.96 -30.43 3.34
C ARG A 43 -14.36 -31.67 2.67
N ALA A 44 -14.82 -32.85 3.04
CA ALA A 44 -14.38 -34.09 2.38
C ALA A 44 -14.91 -34.14 0.93
N LYS A 45 -14.05 -34.53 -0.03
CA LYS A 45 -14.49 -34.85 -1.39
C LYS A 45 -15.19 -36.22 -1.34
N LYS A 46 -16.43 -36.30 -1.83
CA LYS A 46 -17.06 -37.61 -2.08
C LYS A 46 -16.24 -38.36 -3.13
N ARG A 47 -15.86 -39.61 -2.87
CA ARG A 47 -15.19 -40.46 -3.86
C ARG A 47 -16.18 -40.73 -5.00
N GLU A 48 -15.71 -40.64 -6.23
CA GLU A 48 -16.47 -41.06 -7.41
C GLU A 48 -16.44 -42.59 -7.50
N GLU A 49 -17.50 -43.23 -8.01
CA GLU A 49 -17.66 -44.70 -8.03
C GLU A 49 -16.48 -45.43 -8.73
N ASP A 50 -15.82 -44.78 -9.70
CA ASP A 50 -14.65 -45.30 -10.39
C ASP A 50 -13.34 -45.20 -9.55
N GLU A 51 -13.22 -44.21 -8.66
CA GLU A 51 -12.06 -44.08 -7.74
C GLU A 51 -12.13 -45.12 -6.60
N GLU A 52 -13.32 -45.59 -6.23
CA GLU A 52 -13.52 -46.61 -5.18
C GLU A 52 -12.98 -47.99 -5.55
N ARG A 53 -12.79 -48.28 -6.85
CA ARG A 53 -12.24 -49.55 -7.34
C ARG A 53 -10.71 -49.64 -7.24
N SER A 54 -10.04 -48.53 -6.94
CA SER A 54 -8.59 -48.45 -6.76
C SER A 54 -8.20 -48.49 -5.26
N ALA A 55 -6.94 -48.84 -4.96
CA ALA A 55 -6.41 -48.99 -3.59
C ALA A 55 -6.80 -47.83 -2.64
N PRO A 56 -6.88 -48.04 -1.31
CA PRO A 56 -7.38 -47.03 -0.37
C PRO A 56 -6.52 -45.76 -0.37
N ALA A 57 -6.90 -44.77 -1.19
CA ALA A 57 -6.27 -43.47 -1.23
C ALA A 57 -6.71 -42.63 -0.02
N ALA A 58 -5.81 -41.82 0.56
CA ALA A 58 -6.16 -40.91 1.65
C ALA A 58 -7.37 -40.02 1.29
N PRO A 59 -8.25 -39.69 2.25
CA PRO A 59 -9.41 -38.83 1.99
C PRO A 59 -8.95 -37.48 1.43
N LYS A 60 -9.44 -37.11 0.24
CA LYS A 60 -9.13 -35.81 -0.39
C LYS A 60 -10.02 -34.74 0.26
N HIS A 61 -9.41 -33.66 0.73
CA HIS A 61 -10.11 -32.51 1.32
C HIS A 61 -10.12 -31.33 0.36
N ILE A 62 -11.26 -30.63 0.26
CA ILE A 62 -11.42 -29.43 -0.56
C ILE A 62 -11.52 -28.22 0.37
N LEU A 63 -10.73 -27.17 0.08
CA LEU A 63 -10.81 -25.88 0.76
C LEU A 63 -12.18 -25.23 0.51
N VAL A 64 -12.88 -24.86 1.58
CA VAL A 64 -14.17 -24.16 1.50
C VAL A 64 -13.98 -22.69 1.18
N LYS A 65 -12.91 -22.11 1.71
CA LYS A 65 -12.51 -20.70 1.54
C LYS A 65 -11.00 -20.60 1.46
N ARG A 66 -10.51 -19.43 1.03
CA ARG A 66 -9.08 -19.12 1.10
C ARG A 66 -8.61 -19.24 2.57
N PRO A 67 -7.45 -19.85 2.82
CA PRO A 67 -6.84 -19.92 4.14
C PRO A 67 -6.74 -18.53 4.78
N ILE A 68 -7.09 -18.39 6.05
CA ILE A 68 -7.13 -17.11 6.77
C ILE A 68 -5.89 -17.00 7.66
N PRO A 69 -4.97 -16.05 7.41
CA PRO A 69 -3.85 -15.81 8.33
C PRO A 69 -4.36 -15.41 9.72
N ILE A 70 -3.73 -15.90 10.79
CA ILE A 70 -4.16 -15.61 12.16
C ILE A 70 -4.10 -14.11 12.49
N GLU A 71 -3.08 -13.41 12.00
CA GLU A 71 -2.97 -11.95 12.19
C GLU A 71 -4.05 -11.15 11.44
N MET A 72 -4.68 -11.73 10.43
CA MET A 72 -5.77 -11.10 9.66
C MET A 72 -7.16 -11.40 10.22
N MET A 73 -7.25 -12.17 11.32
CA MET A 73 -8.51 -12.69 11.84
C MET A 73 -9.01 -11.85 13.03
N GLU A 74 -10.28 -11.47 12.97
CA GLU A 74 -11.05 -10.93 14.09
C GLU A 74 -12.20 -11.87 14.43
N LEU A 75 -12.51 -11.98 15.71
CA LEU A 75 -13.38 -13.01 16.26
C LEU A 75 -14.61 -12.39 16.92
N SER A 76 -15.79 -12.93 16.62
CA SER A 76 -17.04 -12.50 17.27
C SER A 76 -18.03 -13.66 17.43
N GLY A 77 -19.20 -13.40 18.00
CA GLY A 77 -20.31 -14.35 18.04
C GLY A 77 -20.20 -15.48 19.07
N PHE A 78 -19.11 -15.58 19.83
CA PHE A 78 -18.98 -16.62 20.86
C PHE A 78 -19.98 -16.50 22.04
N ASN A 79 -20.72 -15.39 22.14
CA ASN A 79 -21.76 -15.18 23.14
C ASN A 79 -23.17 -15.26 22.54
N GLU A 80 -23.30 -15.49 21.22
CA GLU A 80 -24.59 -15.64 20.57
C GLU A 80 -25.30 -16.94 21.03
N PRO A 81 -26.64 -16.96 21.04
CA PRO A 81 -27.44 -18.13 21.40
C PRO A 81 -27.24 -19.29 20.42
N SER A 82 -27.56 -20.51 20.85
CA SER A 82 -27.57 -21.67 19.97
C SER A 82 -28.65 -21.56 18.90
N ILE A 83 -28.43 -22.24 17.77
CA ILE A 83 -29.42 -22.42 16.72
C ILE A 83 -29.72 -23.91 16.60
N SER A 84 -31.00 -24.29 16.65
CA SER A 84 -31.41 -25.67 16.42
C SER A 84 -31.39 -25.99 14.92
N ARG A 85 -30.77 -27.11 14.53
CA ARG A 85 -30.90 -27.66 13.17
C ARG A 85 -32.34 -28.14 12.95
N SER A 86 -33.08 -27.57 12.01
CA SER A 86 -34.39 -28.09 11.60
C SER A 86 -34.19 -29.39 10.82
N ILE A 87 -35.06 -30.38 11.03
CA ILE A 87 -35.12 -31.59 10.21
C ILE A 87 -35.57 -31.15 8.81
N GLY A 88 -34.67 -31.19 7.82
CA GLY A 88 -35.06 -31.10 6.42
C GLY A 88 -35.99 -32.26 6.07
N LEU A 89 -36.89 -32.05 5.11
CA LEU A 89 -37.87 -33.04 4.66
C LEU A 89 -37.23 -34.33 4.08
N SER A 90 -35.91 -34.39 3.97
CA SER A 90 -35.11 -35.51 3.46
C SER A 90 -35.09 -36.75 4.37
N ASN A 91 -35.47 -36.64 5.65
CA ASN A 91 -35.49 -37.76 6.60
C ASN A 91 -36.87 -38.29 6.99
N PHE A 92 -37.95 -37.90 6.28
CA PHE A 92 -39.26 -38.55 6.45
C PHE A 92 -39.28 -39.93 5.76
N ASN A 93 -38.56 -40.90 6.32
CA ASN A 93 -38.94 -42.30 6.15
C ASN A 93 -40.21 -42.53 6.98
N LEU A 94 -41.36 -42.50 6.30
CA LEU A 94 -42.65 -42.99 6.81
C LEU A 94 -42.54 -44.49 7.11
N ARG A 95 -41.98 -44.85 8.27
CA ARG A 95 -42.19 -46.15 8.90
C ARG A 95 -42.56 -45.94 10.36
N GLY A 96 -43.86 -46.09 10.62
CA GLY A 96 -44.37 -46.38 11.95
C GLY A 96 -44.89 -45.15 12.71
N LEU A 97 -46.16 -44.83 12.50
CA LEU A 97 -46.99 -44.21 13.52
C LEU A 97 -47.06 -45.18 14.71
N SER A 98 -46.27 -44.98 15.76
CA SER A 98 -46.60 -45.37 17.14
C SER A 98 -45.55 -44.84 18.12
N ASN A 99 -46.03 -44.34 19.26
CA ASN A 99 -45.30 -43.83 20.42
C ASN A 99 -44.66 -42.44 20.33
N PHE A 100 -45.51 -41.41 20.41
CA PHE A 100 -45.16 -40.16 21.06
C PHE A 100 -44.94 -40.40 22.57
N ASN A 101 -43.70 -40.61 22.99
CA ASN A 101 -43.29 -40.42 24.38
C ASN A 101 -42.62 -39.06 24.52
N LEU A 102 -43.29 -38.17 25.25
CA LEU A 102 -42.78 -36.88 25.71
C LEU A 102 -41.65 -37.09 26.73
N ARG A 103 -40.40 -37.19 26.26
CA ARG A 103 -39.19 -36.94 27.07
C ARG A 103 -38.37 -35.84 26.41
N GLY A 104 -38.91 -34.62 26.43
CA GLY A 104 -38.27 -33.41 25.90
C GLY A 104 -37.26 -32.86 26.88
N GLY A 105 -35.97 -33.06 26.62
CA GLY A 105 -34.88 -32.41 27.35
C GLY A 105 -33.51 -32.69 26.70
N SER A 106 -33.10 -33.96 26.65
CA SER A 106 -31.76 -34.36 26.21
C SER A 106 -31.58 -34.47 24.69
N GLU A 107 -32.64 -34.73 23.91
CA GLU A 107 -32.53 -34.80 22.44
C GLU A 107 -32.44 -33.43 21.75
N ARG A 108 -32.89 -32.35 22.41
CA ARG A 108 -32.78 -30.98 21.89
C ARG A 108 -31.33 -30.47 21.90
N GLU A 109 -30.57 -30.74 22.97
CA GLU A 109 -29.15 -30.36 23.05
C GLU A 109 -28.30 -31.02 21.96
N SER A 110 -28.67 -32.23 21.50
CA SER A 110 -28.03 -32.92 20.37
C SER A 110 -28.31 -32.26 19.00
N ARG A 111 -29.18 -31.26 18.94
CA ARG A 111 -29.56 -30.54 17.71
C ARG A 111 -29.11 -29.08 17.70
N ASP A 112 -28.66 -28.58 18.82
CA ASP A 112 -28.23 -27.20 18.98
C ASP A 112 -26.80 -27.01 18.48
N LEU A 113 -26.62 -25.96 17.69
CA LEU A 113 -25.36 -25.57 17.09
C LEU A 113 -24.96 -24.19 17.62
N PHE A 114 -23.70 -24.04 18.00
CA PHE A 114 -23.23 -22.88 18.74
C PHE A 114 -22.33 -22.01 17.84
N PRO A 115 -22.79 -20.82 17.42
CA PRO A 115 -22.08 -20.00 16.45
C PRO A 115 -20.81 -19.37 17.03
N PHE A 116 -19.85 -19.13 16.14
CA PHE A 116 -18.78 -18.15 16.25
C PHE A 116 -18.45 -17.64 14.84
N THR A 117 -18.05 -16.38 14.73
CA THR A 117 -17.85 -15.71 13.44
C THR A 117 -16.42 -15.21 13.31
N LEU A 118 -15.85 -15.46 12.13
CA LEU A 118 -14.52 -15.07 11.71
C LEU A 118 -14.66 -13.89 10.74
N HIS A 119 -14.00 -12.78 11.04
CA HIS A 119 -13.90 -11.61 10.17
C HIS A 119 -12.47 -11.51 9.67
N HIS A 120 -12.31 -11.22 8.38
CA HIS A 120 -11.00 -10.96 7.79
C HIS A 120 -10.79 -9.45 7.69
N ILE A 121 -9.76 -8.93 8.36
CA ILE A 121 -9.52 -7.48 8.49
C ILE A 121 -9.40 -6.80 7.11
N GLY A 122 -8.85 -7.49 6.11
CA GLY A 122 -8.73 -7.00 4.73
C GLY A 122 -10.05 -6.82 3.97
N GLY A 123 -11.19 -7.30 4.47
CA GLY A 123 -12.53 -7.05 3.88
C GLY A 123 -12.79 -7.69 2.51
N LYS A 124 -11.80 -8.33 1.87
CA LYS A 124 -11.98 -9.09 0.62
C LYS A 124 -12.81 -10.37 0.80
N MET A 125 -12.93 -10.86 2.03
CA MET A 125 -13.65 -12.08 2.35
C MET A 125 -14.88 -11.75 3.20
N LYS A 126 -16.05 -12.30 2.80
CA LYS A 126 -17.26 -12.27 3.64
C LYS A 126 -16.98 -12.97 4.97
N SER A 127 -17.53 -12.44 6.06
CA SER A 127 -17.45 -13.05 7.38
C SER A 127 -17.89 -14.52 7.33
N LEU A 128 -17.12 -15.40 7.96
CA LEU A 128 -17.38 -16.83 8.00
C LEU A 128 -17.92 -17.20 9.37
N THR A 129 -19.23 -17.43 9.46
CA THR A 129 -19.86 -17.99 10.66
C THR A 129 -19.79 -19.51 10.62
N LEU A 130 -19.11 -20.08 11.60
CA LEU A 130 -19.02 -21.51 11.83
C LEU A 130 -19.78 -21.87 13.11
N TYR A 131 -20.21 -23.11 13.20
CA TYR A 131 -21.00 -23.57 14.32
C TYR A 131 -20.36 -24.81 14.95
N ALA A 132 -20.13 -24.76 16.25
CA ALA A 132 -19.65 -25.89 17.02
C ALA A 132 -20.80 -26.85 17.39
N PRO A 133 -20.53 -28.16 17.53
CA PRO A 133 -21.55 -29.16 17.89
C PRO A 133 -22.06 -29.04 19.33
N SER A 134 -21.39 -28.28 20.18
CA SER A 134 -21.78 -28.09 21.59
C SER A 134 -21.17 -26.81 22.15
N ARG A 135 -21.74 -26.28 23.25
CA ARG A 135 -21.19 -25.14 23.97
C ARG A 135 -19.75 -25.41 24.45
N PRO A 136 -19.42 -26.56 25.08
CA PRO A 136 -18.03 -26.87 25.43
C PRO A 136 -17.08 -26.88 24.24
N ALA A 137 -17.50 -27.41 23.09
CA ALA A 137 -16.68 -27.39 21.88
C ALA A 137 -16.42 -25.96 21.38
N ARG A 138 -17.43 -25.07 21.43
CA ARG A 138 -17.26 -23.65 21.14
C ARG A 138 -16.27 -22.97 22.09
N ASP A 139 -16.35 -23.29 23.38
CA ASP A 139 -15.47 -22.71 24.40
C ASP A 139 -14.02 -23.21 24.24
N VAL A 140 -13.81 -24.45 23.76
CA VAL A 140 -12.49 -24.94 23.32
C VAL A 140 -11.99 -24.15 22.12
N TRP A 141 -12.81 -23.96 21.08
CA TRP A 141 -12.45 -23.15 19.91
C TRP A 141 -12.04 -21.73 20.33
N ARG A 142 -12.82 -21.07 21.19
CA ARG A 142 -12.51 -19.73 21.70
C ARG A 142 -11.10 -19.68 22.30
N ARG A 143 -10.82 -20.56 23.27
CA ARG A 143 -9.51 -20.60 23.94
C ARG A 143 -8.37 -20.90 22.96
N LYS A 144 -8.58 -21.81 22.01
CA LYS A 144 -7.56 -22.18 21.02
C LYS A 144 -7.26 -21.06 20.03
N PHE A 145 -8.27 -20.28 19.65
CA PHE A 145 -8.05 -19.08 18.86
C PHE A 145 -7.30 -18.00 19.65
N GLU A 146 -7.68 -17.75 20.90
CA GLU A 146 -7.00 -16.79 21.78
C GLU A 146 -5.52 -17.17 21.99
N GLU A 147 -5.25 -18.45 22.24
CA GLU A 147 -3.89 -19.02 22.34
C GLU A 147 -3.09 -18.81 21.05
N ALA A 148 -3.65 -19.19 19.89
CA ALA A 148 -2.96 -19.07 18.62
C ALA A 148 -2.70 -17.60 18.22
N GLN A 149 -3.66 -16.70 18.47
CA GLN A 149 -3.48 -15.25 18.26
C GLN A 149 -2.40 -14.68 19.18
N GLY A 150 -2.37 -15.08 20.46
CA GLY A 150 -1.37 -14.63 21.42
C GLY A 150 0.05 -15.10 21.05
N LEU A 151 0.22 -16.38 20.73
CA LEU A 151 1.50 -16.94 20.29
C LEU A 151 1.97 -16.27 18.99
N ARG A 152 1.08 -16.13 18.01
CA ARG A 152 1.41 -15.48 16.74
C ARG A 152 1.80 -14.02 16.93
N ALA A 153 1.11 -13.29 17.80
CA ALA A 153 1.46 -11.91 18.13
C ALA A 153 2.85 -11.80 18.77
N ALA A 154 3.21 -12.71 19.68
CA ALA A 154 4.54 -12.74 20.28
C ALA A 154 5.65 -13.02 19.24
N VAL A 155 5.42 -13.97 18.32
CA VAL A 155 6.35 -14.26 17.21
C VAL A 155 6.50 -13.06 16.28
N GLN A 156 5.39 -12.40 15.92
CA GLN A 156 5.40 -11.18 15.10
C GLN A 156 6.14 -10.03 15.79
N GLU A 157 6.01 -9.90 17.11
CA GLU A 157 6.66 -8.84 17.89
C GLU A 157 8.19 -8.97 17.89
N VAL A 158 8.71 -10.19 18.06
CA VAL A 158 10.16 -10.46 18.08
C VAL A 158 10.77 -10.35 16.68
N ASN A 159 10.00 -10.65 15.63
CA ASN A 159 10.48 -10.66 14.24
C ASN A 159 10.05 -9.43 13.44
N LYS A 160 9.79 -8.28 14.10
CA LYS A 160 9.46 -7.05 13.40
C LYS A 160 10.61 -6.60 12.50
N VAL A 161 10.28 -6.32 11.26
CA VAL A 161 11.20 -5.77 10.27
C VAL A 161 11.09 -4.25 10.17
N PHE A 162 9.96 -3.67 10.61
CA PHE A 162 9.75 -2.24 10.73
C PHE A 162 9.26 -1.82 12.12
N GLU A 163 9.82 -0.71 12.59
CA GLU A 163 9.38 0.03 13.78
C GLU A 163 8.71 1.35 13.42
N THR A 164 7.84 1.82 14.30
CA THR A 164 7.12 3.09 14.12
C THR A 164 7.76 4.19 14.97
N HIS A 165 8.25 5.26 14.33
CA HIS A 165 8.79 6.42 15.00
C HIS A 165 7.82 7.60 14.89
N THR A 166 7.39 8.15 16.02
CA THR A 166 6.44 9.27 16.06
C THR A 166 7.06 10.55 15.50
N VAL A 167 6.37 11.17 14.54
CA VAL A 167 6.68 12.52 14.02
C VAL A 167 5.79 13.56 14.70
N SER A 168 4.50 13.24 14.89
CA SER A 168 3.53 14.08 15.60
C SER A 168 2.35 13.23 16.07
N ASP A 169 1.84 13.49 17.26
CA ASP A 169 0.72 12.77 17.87
C ASP A 169 -0.42 13.68 18.35
N ASP A 170 -0.16 14.98 18.51
CA ASP A 170 -1.07 15.93 19.17
C ASP A 170 -1.28 17.27 18.40
N VAL A 171 -0.65 17.46 17.24
CA VAL A 171 -0.73 18.74 16.50
C VAL A 171 -1.97 18.79 15.60
N PHE A 172 -2.32 17.68 14.97
CA PHE A 172 -3.29 17.65 13.87
C PHE A 172 -4.62 17.05 14.30
N ALA A 173 -5.48 17.85 14.95
CA ALA A 173 -6.80 17.39 15.38
C ALA A 173 -7.74 17.08 14.19
N LEU A 174 -8.63 16.11 14.39
CA LEU A 174 -9.70 15.73 13.49
C LEU A 174 -11.03 15.64 14.23
N PRO A 175 -12.16 16.01 13.60
CA PRO A 175 -13.47 15.70 14.15
C PRO A 175 -13.62 14.19 14.41
N SER A 176 -14.32 13.83 15.49
CA SER A 176 -14.54 12.43 15.87
C SER A 176 -15.17 11.64 14.72
N ILE A 177 -14.90 10.34 14.66
CA ILE A 177 -15.42 9.47 13.58
C ILE A 177 -16.96 9.38 13.60
N THR A 178 -17.56 9.64 14.76
CA THR A 178 -19.01 9.68 14.96
C THR A 178 -19.60 11.09 14.84
N ALA A 179 -18.82 12.08 14.43
CA ALA A 179 -19.30 13.44 14.24
C ALA A 179 -20.32 13.51 13.08
N ILE A 180 -21.31 14.40 13.23
CA ILE A 180 -22.34 14.64 12.19
C ILE A 180 -21.71 15.24 10.94
N ASP A 181 -20.72 16.13 11.10
CA ASP A 181 -19.95 16.73 10.01
C ASP A 181 -18.45 16.46 10.24
N PRO A 182 -17.84 15.51 9.51
CA PRO A 182 -16.44 15.11 9.70
C PRO A 182 -15.42 16.15 9.23
N GLU A 183 -15.87 17.23 8.57
CA GLU A 183 -15.02 18.31 8.07
C GLU A 183 -15.06 19.56 8.97
N LYS A 184 -15.97 19.60 9.96
CA LYS A 184 -16.10 20.73 10.87
C LYS A 184 -15.70 20.37 12.30
N PRO A 185 -14.97 21.26 13.00
CA PRO A 185 -14.73 21.13 14.43
C PRO A 185 -16.06 20.98 15.20
N PRO A 186 -16.10 20.18 16.28
CA PRO A 186 -17.26 20.11 17.14
C PRO A 186 -17.62 21.50 17.73
N PRO A 187 -18.91 21.81 17.93
CA PRO A 187 -19.33 23.08 18.51
C PRO A 187 -18.72 23.31 19.91
N GLY A 188 -18.30 24.54 20.19
CA GLY A 188 -17.80 24.93 21.52
C GLY A 188 -16.33 24.60 21.79
N ILE A 189 -15.57 24.16 20.78
CA ILE A 189 -14.13 23.89 20.90
C ILE A 189 -13.35 24.95 20.13
N ASP A 190 -12.18 25.31 20.67
CA ASP A 190 -11.22 26.14 19.95
C ASP A 190 -10.80 25.47 18.63
N THR A 191 -11.05 26.16 17.53
CA THR A 191 -10.71 25.70 16.19
C THR A 191 -9.20 25.75 15.91
N GLY A 192 -8.42 26.38 16.78
CA GLY A 192 -6.97 26.56 16.65
C GLY A 192 -6.18 25.26 16.48
N ALA A 193 -6.69 24.12 16.95
CA ALA A 193 -6.05 22.80 16.79
C ALA A 193 -6.45 22.06 15.49
N PHE A 194 -7.46 22.55 14.76
CA PHE A 194 -8.04 21.88 13.60
C PHE A 194 -7.43 22.38 12.29
N HIS A 195 -6.28 21.82 11.92
CA HIS A 195 -5.56 22.16 10.68
C HIS A 195 -6.01 21.34 9.45
N GLY A 196 -7.03 20.50 9.64
CA GLY A 196 -7.52 19.56 8.64
C GLY A 196 -6.56 18.41 8.37
N ARG A 197 -6.80 17.69 7.29
CA ARG A 197 -6.08 16.44 6.99
C ARG A 197 -4.63 16.71 6.61
N VAL A 198 -3.71 15.89 7.13
CA VAL A 198 -2.31 15.81 6.69
C VAL A 198 -2.26 15.07 5.36
N THR A 199 -1.60 15.64 4.37
CA THR A 199 -1.59 15.14 2.99
C THR A 199 -0.20 14.75 2.50
N CYS A 200 0.84 15.37 3.06
CA CYS A 200 2.21 15.12 2.65
C CYS A 200 3.19 15.39 3.78
N ALA A 201 4.31 14.66 3.79
CA ALA A 201 5.43 14.88 4.67
C ALA A 201 6.74 14.62 3.91
N VAL A 202 7.75 15.44 4.16
CA VAL A 202 9.07 15.31 3.54
C VAL A 202 10.16 15.66 4.55
N PRO A 203 11.04 14.73 4.93
CA PRO A 203 12.23 15.03 5.70
C PRO A 203 13.29 15.65 4.79
N PHE A 204 14.10 16.51 5.38
CA PHE A 204 15.22 17.16 4.70
C PHE A 204 16.26 17.60 5.73
N SER A 205 17.46 17.89 5.27
CA SER A 205 18.57 18.42 6.06
C SER A 205 18.92 19.82 5.57
N THR A 206 19.17 20.71 6.51
CA THR A 206 19.70 22.04 6.22
C THR A 206 21.23 21.99 6.06
N PRO A 207 21.86 22.98 5.40
CA PRO A 207 23.31 23.04 5.26
C PRO A 207 24.08 23.05 6.58
N ASP A 208 23.45 23.54 7.66
CA ASP A 208 24.01 23.55 9.03
C ASP A 208 23.84 22.21 9.79
N GLY A 209 23.34 21.16 9.12
CA GLY A 209 23.27 19.80 9.65
C GLY A 209 22.02 19.47 10.46
N ARG A 210 21.02 20.37 10.56
CA ARG A 210 19.75 20.04 11.24
C ARG A 210 18.91 19.11 10.37
N HIS A 211 18.41 18.03 10.97
CA HIS A 211 17.44 17.13 10.33
C HIS A 211 16.02 17.59 10.66
N LEU A 212 15.31 18.04 9.64
CA LEU A 212 13.97 18.59 9.72
C LEU A 212 12.96 17.72 8.99
N ILE A 213 11.70 18.00 9.25
CA ILE A 213 10.56 17.44 8.54
C ILE A 213 9.55 18.54 8.26
N ALA A 214 9.11 18.61 7.00
CA ALA A 214 7.97 19.43 6.60
C ALA A 214 6.72 18.55 6.53
N VAL A 215 5.62 19.00 7.11
CA VAL A 215 4.31 18.34 7.10
C VAL A 215 3.29 19.30 6.49
N GLY A 216 2.73 18.93 5.34
CA GLY A 216 1.67 19.66 4.67
C GLY A 216 0.29 19.12 5.05
N CYS A 217 -0.65 20.03 5.27
CA CYS A 217 -2.03 19.76 5.64
C CYS A 217 -2.99 20.72 4.93
N ALA A 218 -4.30 20.52 5.11
CA ALA A 218 -5.33 21.34 4.48
C ALA A 218 -5.21 22.85 4.77
N ASP A 219 -4.57 23.24 5.87
CA ASP A 219 -4.42 24.63 6.31
C ASP A 219 -2.97 25.18 6.21
N GLY A 220 -1.99 24.39 5.77
CA GLY A 220 -0.65 24.92 5.53
C GLY A 220 0.48 23.92 5.64
N VAL A 221 1.71 24.44 5.75
CA VAL A 221 2.92 23.64 5.93
C VAL A 221 3.51 23.94 7.31
N TRP A 222 3.82 22.87 8.03
CA TRP A 222 4.50 22.89 9.32
C TRP A 222 5.92 22.36 9.15
N ILE A 223 6.90 22.97 9.80
CA ILE A 223 8.29 22.48 9.82
C ILE A 223 8.76 22.36 11.26
N GLY A 224 9.49 21.30 11.55
CA GLY A 224 10.09 21.01 12.86
C GLY A 224 11.30 20.09 12.71
N LEU A 225 11.99 19.86 13.82
CA LEU A 225 13.02 18.84 13.97
C LEU A 225 12.40 17.44 13.80
N ARG A 226 13.07 16.59 13.03
CA ARG A 226 12.57 15.24 12.68
C ARG A 226 12.31 14.34 13.90
N HIS A 227 13.06 14.53 14.97
CA HIS A 227 13.00 13.70 16.18
C HIS A 227 12.49 14.46 17.42
N ASP A 228 11.89 15.63 17.23
CA ASP A 228 11.23 16.38 18.29
C ASP A 228 9.86 16.88 17.80
N PRO A 229 8.78 16.10 18.03
CA PRO A 229 7.42 16.46 17.63
C PRO A 229 6.96 17.84 18.11
N ARG A 230 7.44 18.28 19.28
CA ARG A 230 7.04 19.56 19.90
C ARG A 230 7.65 20.78 19.21
N SER A 231 8.60 20.56 18.30
CA SER A 231 9.27 21.63 17.55
C SER A 231 8.47 22.09 16.31
N LEU A 232 7.42 21.37 15.90
CA LEU A 232 6.64 21.71 14.71
C LEU A 232 6.00 23.10 14.83
N ARG A 233 6.24 23.95 13.82
CA ARG A 233 5.64 25.29 13.70
C ARG A 233 5.08 25.48 12.31
N LYS A 234 3.94 26.16 12.19
CA LYS A 234 3.35 26.54 10.90
C LYS A 234 4.21 27.62 10.24
N VAL A 235 4.77 27.31 9.08
CA VAL A 235 5.67 28.22 8.33
C VAL A 235 5.02 28.78 7.07
N LEU A 236 4.01 28.10 6.52
CA LEU A 236 3.24 28.57 5.36
C LEU A 236 1.74 28.45 5.63
N HIS A 237 1.01 29.53 5.34
CA HIS A 237 -0.45 29.61 5.46
C HIS A 237 -1.07 29.43 4.07
N LEU A 238 -1.12 28.19 3.60
CA LEU A 238 -1.66 27.82 2.29
C LEU A 238 -2.87 26.91 2.47
N LYS A 239 -3.92 27.13 1.70
CA LYS A 239 -5.10 26.24 1.71
C LYS A 239 -4.89 25.05 0.79
N VAL A 240 -5.37 23.89 1.21
CA VAL A 240 -5.41 22.65 0.42
C VAL A 240 -4.00 22.29 -0.09
N VAL A 241 -3.02 22.23 0.81
CA VAL A 241 -1.71 21.65 0.48
C VAL A 241 -1.93 20.17 0.19
N THR A 242 -1.30 19.66 -0.88
CA THR A 242 -1.40 18.24 -1.27
C THR A 242 -0.05 17.57 -1.39
N GLN A 243 1.01 18.27 -1.81
CA GLN A 243 2.37 17.74 -1.90
C GLN A 243 3.42 18.80 -1.56
N CYS A 244 4.54 18.37 -0.99
CA CYS A 244 5.73 19.18 -0.73
C CYS A 244 7.00 18.46 -1.21
N ALA A 245 8.03 19.18 -1.60
CA ALA A 245 9.34 18.59 -1.87
C ALA A 245 10.44 19.60 -1.55
N VAL A 246 11.63 19.10 -1.22
CA VAL A 246 12.81 19.92 -0.96
C VAL A 246 13.91 19.53 -1.93
N LEU A 247 14.42 20.50 -2.68
CA LEU A 247 15.63 20.35 -3.49
C LEU A 247 16.77 20.97 -2.70
N GLU A 248 17.33 20.19 -1.77
CA GLU A 248 18.31 20.64 -0.76
C GLU A 248 19.52 21.33 -1.39
N SER A 249 20.14 20.69 -2.39
CA SER A 249 21.31 21.23 -3.12
C SER A 249 21.04 22.55 -3.85
N PHE A 250 19.77 22.93 -4.02
CA PHE A 250 19.35 24.16 -4.70
C PHE A 250 18.71 25.18 -3.74
N GLY A 251 18.51 24.83 -2.46
CA GLY A 251 17.82 25.67 -1.49
C GLY A 251 16.38 26.01 -1.88
N ILE A 252 15.67 25.07 -2.54
CA ILE A 252 14.30 25.28 -3.04
C ILE A 252 13.33 24.38 -2.27
N PHE A 253 12.26 24.98 -1.75
CA PHE A 253 11.10 24.28 -1.21
C PHE A 253 9.93 24.41 -2.18
N VAL A 254 9.34 23.31 -2.62
CA VAL A 254 8.23 23.32 -3.58
C VAL A 254 6.95 22.82 -2.91
N VAL A 255 5.84 23.52 -3.14
CA VAL A 255 4.52 23.19 -2.62
C VAL A 255 3.50 23.14 -3.75
N LEU A 256 2.69 22.09 -3.76
CA LEU A 256 1.45 22.03 -4.51
C LEU A 256 0.30 22.33 -3.54
N ALA A 257 -0.40 23.44 -3.77
CA ALA A 257 -1.55 23.87 -2.97
C ALA A 257 -2.64 24.43 -3.88
N ASP A 258 -3.90 24.03 -3.66
CA ASP A 258 -5.05 24.43 -4.51
C ASP A 258 -4.76 24.31 -6.03
N LYS A 259 -4.13 23.19 -6.43
CA LYS A 259 -3.73 22.88 -7.82
C LYS A 259 -2.72 23.87 -8.43
N VAL A 260 -2.05 24.66 -7.59
CA VAL A 260 -0.99 25.60 -7.97
C VAL A 260 0.35 25.12 -7.43
N LEU A 261 1.34 25.04 -8.31
CA LEU A 261 2.71 24.68 -7.94
C LEU A 261 3.52 25.95 -7.68
N ILE A 262 4.12 26.06 -6.49
CA ILE A 262 4.83 27.26 -6.00
C ILE A 262 6.19 26.84 -5.43
N SER A 263 7.25 27.58 -5.76
CA SER A 263 8.57 27.45 -5.15
C SER A 263 8.85 28.58 -4.15
N TYR A 264 9.51 28.23 -3.06
CA TYR A 264 9.96 29.09 -1.98
C TYR A 264 11.46 28.91 -1.76
N SER A 265 12.11 29.95 -1.22
CA SER A 265 13.48 29.83 -0.74
C SER A 265 13.48 29.04 0.55
N LEU A 266 14.31 28.00 0.64
CA LEU A 266 14.41 27.20 1.85
C LEU A 266 14.85 28.07 3.05
N GLU A 267 15.80 28.99 2.84
CA GLU A 267 16.25 29.97 3.84
C GLU A 267 15.15 30.91 4.32
N ALA A 268 14.12 31.19 3.50
CA ALA A 268 12.97 31.99 3.92
C ALA A 268 12.06 31.25 4.92
N LEU A 269 12.01 29.92 4.82
CA LEU A 269 11.17 29.07 5.67
C LEU A 269 11.92 28.58 6.91
N VAL A 270 13.21 28.30 6.74
CA VAL A 270 14.11 27.81 7.78
C VAL A 270 15.41 28.61 7.69
N PRO A 271 15.53 29.73 8.43
CA PRO A 271 16.76 30.50 8.45
C PRO A 271 17.91 29.68 9.03
N SER A 272 19.06 29.71 8.36
CA SER A 272 20.32 29.13 8.87
C SER A 272 21.10 30.18 9.67
N ALA A 273 21.67 29.78 10.81
CA ALA A 273 22.47 30.70 11.63
C ALA A 273 23.71 31.16 10.84
N GLY A 274 23.89 32.48 10.66
CA GLY A 274 25.04 33.05 9.95
C GLY A 274 24.92 33.10 8.42
N SER A 275 23.78 32.70 7.85
CA SER A 275 23.48 32.88 6.42
C SER A 275 23.29 34.37 6.08
N THR A 276 24.04 34.88 5.12
CA THR A 276 23.91 36.25 4.60
C THR A 276 23.11 36.32 3.29
N ASN A 277 22.62 35.18 2.80
CA ASN A 277 21.90 35.11 1.53
C ASN A 277 20.48 35.64 1.70
N ALA A 278 20.15 36.71 0.97
CA ALA A 278 18.79 37.22 0.94
C ALA A 278 17.86 36.16 0.30
N PRO A 279 16.73 35.82 0.94
CA PRO A 279 15.80 34.85 0.39
C PRO A 279 15.18 35.36 -0.92
N ARG A 280 15.18 34.51 -1.95
CA ARG A 280 14.47 34.79 -3.20
C ARG A 280 12.95 34.82 -2.96
N PRO A 281 12.20 35.73 -3.59
CA PRO A 281 10.75 35.79 -3.44
C PRO A 281 10.07 34.52 -3.99
N PRO A 282 8.93 34.09 -3.42
CA PRO A 282 8.21 32.93 -3.91
C PRO A 282 7.79 33.06 -5.37
N GLN A 283 7.79 31.94 -6.11
CA GLN A 283 7.43 31.93 -7.52
C GLN A 283 6.41 30.85 -7.84
N LYS A 284 5.37 31.23 -8.58
CA LYS A 284 4.41 30.29 -9.17
C LYS A 284 5.02 29.63 -10.41
N LEU A 285 5.12 28.30 -10.40
CA LEU A 285 5.69 27.49 -11.50
C LEU A 285 4.63 27.05 -12.52
N SER A 286 3.37 26.93 -12.10
CA SER A 286 2.26 26.56 -12.98
C SER A 286 1.51 27.78 -13.52
N GLY A 287 1.17 27.77 -14.81
CA GLY A 287 0.35 28.85 -15.41
C GLY A 287 -1.06 28.92 -14.82
N ASN A 288 -1.78 27.79 -14.85
CA ASN A 288 -3.18 27.65 -14.39
C ASN A 288 -3.27 26.84 -13.08
N ARG A 289 -4.48 26.77 -12.49
CA ARG A 289 -4.79 25.95 -11.30
C ARG A 289 -5.21 24.53 -11.69
N ASP A 290 -4.35 23.84 -12.43
CA ASP A 290 -4.63 22.58 -13.12
C ASP A 290 -3.60 21.48 -12.83
N VAL A 291 -2.67 21.71 -11.91
CA VAL A 291 -1.66 20.71 -11.53
C VAL A 291 -2.30 19.66 -10.63
N VAL A 292 -2.15 18.39 -11.00
CA VAL A 292 -2.71 17.24 -10.26
C VAL A 292 -1.70 16.71 -9.25
N PHE A 293 -0.46 16.46 -9.70
CA PHE A 293 0.65 16.02 -8.86
C PHE A 293 1.97 16.48 -9.47
N PHE A 294 3.04 16.39 -8.68
CA PHE A 294 4.41 16.48 -9.14
C PHE A 294 5.32 15.44 -8.47
N SER A 295 6.46 15.20 -9.10
CA SER A 295 7.51 14.30 -8.65
C SER A 295 8.87 14.99 -8.85
N VAL A 296 9.79 14.78 -7.91
CA VAL A 296 11.17 15.24 -7.99
C VAL A 296 12.07 14.01 -7.97
N GLY A 297 13.13 14.02 -8.77
CA GLY A 297 14.10 12.94 -8.79
C GLY A 297 15.25 13.22 -9.73
N GLN A 298 16.21 12.29 -9.74
CA GLN A 298 17.35 12.33 -10.64
C GLN A 298 17.07 11.47 -11.88
N LEU A 299 17.31 12.04 -13.06
CA LEU A 299 17.25 11.34 -14.34
C LEU A 299 18.62 11.47 -15.00
N LYS A 300 19.34 10.35 -15.13
CA LYS A 300 20.76 10.33 -15.46
C LYS A 300 21.55 11.19 -14.47
N ASP A 301 22.08 12.32 -14.91
CA ASP A 301 22.86 13.30 -14.13
C ASP A 301 22.03 14.54 -13.74
N ARG A 302 20.77 14.63 -14.16
CA ARG A 302 19.93 15.84 -14.00
C ARG A 302 18.91 15.67 -12.88
N THR A 303 18.86 16.65 -11.98
CA THR A 303 17.71 16.80 -11.07
C THR A 303 16.55 17.42 -11.84
N LEU A 304 15.38 16.78 -11.83
CA LEU A 304 14.19 17.30 -12.49
C LEU A 304 13.01 17.33 -11.52
N LEU A 305 12.19 18.36 -11.68
CA LEU A 305 10.82 18.39 -11.18
C LEU A 305 9.88 18.14 -12.36
N VAL A 306 9.07 17.07 -12.30
CA VAL A 306 8.07 16.76 -13.31
C VAL A 306 6.69 16.95 -12.69
N TYR A 307 5.88 17.85 -13.24
CA TYR A 307 4.48 18.01 -12.82
C TYR A 307 3.51 17.63 -13.93
N MET A 308 2.36 17.10 -13.52
CA MET A 308 1.28 16.67 -14.41
C MET A 308 0.10 17.65 -14.32
N LYS A 309 -0.45 18.00 -15.48
CA LYS A 309 -1.69 18.76 -15.63
C LYS A 309 -2.75 17.92 -16.33
N LYS A 310 -3.98 17.96 -15.82
CA LYS A 310 -5.11 17.31 -16.46
C LYS A 310 -5.60 18.16 -17.64
N LYS A 311 -5.66 17.59 -18.84
CA LYS A 311 -6.22 18.25 -20.03
C LYS A 311 -7.14 17.29 -20.77
N ALA A 312 -8.45 17.48 -20.65
CA ALA A 312 -9.47 16.56 -21.18
C ALA A 312 -9.20 15.10 -20.72
N ASN A 313 -8.93 14.18 -21.66
CA ASN A 313 -8.64 12.78 -21.40
C ASN A 313 -7.13 12.46 -21.46
N GLU A 314 -6.28 13.49 -21.53
CA GLU A 314 -4.82 13.35 -21.61
C GLU A 314 -4.15 13.90 -20.35
N SER A 315 -3.01 13.31 -20.02
CA SER A 315 -2.11 13.80 -18.98
C SER A 315 -0.94 14.54 -19.62
N VAL A 316 -0.83 15.85 -19.36
CA VAL A 316 0.24 16.69 -19.90
C VAL A 316 1.32 16.89 -18.84
N PHE A 317 2.56 16.53 -19.17
CA PHE A 317 3.69 16.60 -18.26
C PHE A 317 4.63 17.73 -18.67
N ARG A 318 5.16 18.43 -17.66
CA ARG A 318 6.23 19.42 -17.83
C ARG A 318 7.37 19.07 -16.89
N ALA A 319 8.53 18.79 -17.48
CA ALA A 319 9.78 18.57 -16.78
C ALA A 319 10.53 19.90 -16.68
N LEU A 320 10.88 20.28 -15.46
CA LEU A 320 11.61 21.49 -15.09
C LEU A 320 12.95 21.10 -14.49
N GLU A 321 13.99 21.82 -14.85
CA GLU A 321 15.32 21.67 -14.26
C GLU A 321 15.60 22.91 -13.39
N PRO A 322 15.98 22.72 -12.11
CA PRO A 322 16.29 23.84 -11.23
C PRO A 322 17.54 24.59 -11.71
N VAL A 323 17.54 25.91 -11.56
CA VAL A 323 18.66 26.78 -11.95
C VAL A 323 19.42 27.20 -10.70
N ILE A 324 20.73 26.97 -10.70
CA ILE A 324 21.67 27.47 -9.69
C ILE A 324 22.14 28.85 -10.15
N ASN A 325 22.05 29.86 -9.29
CA ASN A 325 22.57 31.20 -9.54
C ASN A 325 22.18 31.76 -10.92
N ALA A 326 20.89 31.91 -11.19
CA ALA A 326 20.47 32.75 -12.32
C ALA A 326 21.15 34.12 -12.14
N PRO A 327 21.95 34.61 -13.10
CA PRO A 327 22.49 35.96 -12.99
C PRO A 327 21.30 36.88 -12.77
N GLN A 328 21.32 37.68 -11.69
CA GLN A 328 20.36 38.76 -11.54
C GLN A 328 20.42 39.53 -12.85
N ALA A 329 19.36 39.46 -13.65
CA ALA A 329 19.22 40.39 -14.74
C ALA A 329 19.23 41.75 -14.06
N GLU A 330 20.34 42.48 -14.21
CA GLU A 330 20.44 43.84 -13.75
C GLU A 330 19.21 44.54 -14.29
N SER A 331 18.40 45.09 -13.38
CA SER A 331 17.36 46.05 -13.73
C SER A 331 18.07 47.32 -14.23
N GLY A 332 18.65 47.23 -15.42
CA GLY A 332 19.46 48.22 -16.09
C GLY A 332 18.71 48.70 -17.33
N ARG A 333 18.34 49.97 -17.30
CA ARG A 333 17.80 50.76 -18.41
C ARG A 333 18.47 50.42 -19.75
N GLY A 334 17.70 49.94 -20.72
CA GLY A 334 18.14 49.80 -22.11
C GLY A 334 16.92 49.69 -23.02
N GLY A 335 16.64 50.77 -23.76
CA GLY A 335 15.47 50.88 -24.64
C GLY A 335 15.56 50.06 -25.92
N GLY A 336 14.40 49.86 -26.54
CA GLY A 336 14.25 49.56 -27.96
C GLY A 336 13.76 48.16 -28.29
N GLY A 337 12.50 48.04 -28.74
CA GLY A 337 12.02 46.84 -29.43
C GLY A 337 10.51 46.58 -29.35
N LEU A 338 9.72 47.37 -30.08
CA LEU A 338 8.27 47.20 -30.28
C LEU A 338 7.89 45.97 -31.16
N PHE A 339 8.55 44.81 -30.99
CA PHE A 339 8.30 43.63 -31.84
C PHE A 339 8.21 42.26 -31.13
N SER A 340 8.08 42.18 -29.80
CA SER A 340 7.94 40.87 -29.12
C SER A 340 6.49 40.41 -28.86
N ARG A 341 5.48 41.03 -29.50
CA ARG A 341 4.06 40.81 -29.15
C ARG A 341 3.32 39.71 -29.93
N LEU A 342 4.04 38.78 -30.58
CA LEU A 342 3.39 37.64 -31.23
C LEU A 342 4.26 36.37 -31.15
N GLY A 343 3.94 35.50 -30.20
CA GLY A 343 4.36 34.09 -30.24
C GLY A 343 5.06 33.55 -28.99
N ARG A 344 4.38 32.61 -28.33
CA ARG A 344 4.91 31.44 -27.60
C ARG A 344 5.24 31.59 -26.10
N GLU A 345 4.47 30.83 -25.31
CA GLU A 345 4.57 30.61 -23.86
C GLU A 345 5.89 29.96 -23.41
N THR A 346 7.00 30.68 -23.42
CA THR A 346 8.26 30.22 -22.83
C THR A 346 8.79 31.27 -21.85
N LYS A 347 8.16 31.37 -20.68
CA LYS A 347 8.78 32.06 -19.55
C LYS A 347 9.72 31.10 -18.85
N ASN A 348 10.99 31.08 -19.25
CA ASN A 348 12.05 30.60 -18.39
C ASN A 348 12.05 31.46 -17.12
N THR A 349 12.24 30.84 -15.96
CA THR A 349 12.19 31.50 -14.66
C THR A 349 13.55 31.45 -13.98
N ASP A 350 13.81 32.37 -13.06
CA ASP A 350 15.06 32.40 -12.28
C ASP A 350 15.24 31.15 -11.39
N TRP A 351 14.16 30.42 -11.12
CA TRP A 351 14.18 29.20 -10.31
C TRP A 351 14.33 27.94 -11.14
N PHE A 352 13.65 27.87 -12.28
CA PHE A 352 13.57 26.69 -13.13
C PHE A 352 13.59 27.03 -14.62
N ARG A 353 14.31 26.20 -15.39
CA ARG A 353 14.22 26.17 -16.85
C ARG A 353 13.32 25.01 -17.30
N ILE A 354 12.55 25.23 -18.36
CA ILE A 354 11.75 24.14 -18.95
C ILE A 354 12.71 23.20 -19.67
N TYR A 355 12.75 21.94 -19.24
CA TYR A 355 13.57 20.90 -19.86
C TYR A 355 12.79 20.21 -20.99
N LYS A 356 11.56 19.77 -20.72
CA LYS A 356 10.74 19.05 -21.70
C LYS A 356 9.25 19.17 -21.39
N THR A 357 8.41 19.06 -22.42
CA THR A 357 6.95 18.86 -22.30
C THR A 357 6.57 17.65 -23.13
N PHE A 358 5.70 16.79 -22.59
CA PHE A 358 5.19 15.60 -23.26
C PHE A 358 3.79 15.26 -22.74
N PHE A 359 3.11 14.29 -23.35
CA PHE A 359 1.77 13.88 -22.93
C PHE A 359 1.62 12.36 -22.98
N ILE A 360 0.69 11.84 -22.18
CA ILE A 360 0.26 10.44 -22.18
C ILE A 360 -1.25 10.42 -22.46
N PRO A 361 -1.74 9.62 -23.42
CA PRO A 361 -3.16 9.51 -23.76
C PRO A 361 -3.89 8.59 -22.76
N SER A 362 -3.72 8.87 -21.47
CA SER A 362 -4.33 8.15 -20.35
C SER A 362 -4.32 9.05 -19.11
N GLU A 363 -5.19 8.75 -18.14
CA GLU A 363 -5.15 9.37 -16.82
C GLU A 363 -3.95 8.82 -16.04
N ALA A 364 -2.98 9.69 -15.75
CA ALA A 364 -1.81 9.34 -14.95
C ALA A 364 -2.09 9.52 -13.47
N TYR A 365 -1.56 8.60 -12.66
CA TYR A 365 -1.68 8.57 -11.21
C TYR A 365 -0.40 9.05 -10.52
N SER A 366 0.77 8.72 -11.08
CA SER A 366 2.06 9.12 -10.53
C SER A 366 3.20 9.01 -11.56
N THR A 367 4.36 9.57 -11.21
CA THR A 367 5.61 9.45 -11.97
C THR A 367 6.72 8.96 -11.06
N GLN A 368 7.45 7.92 -11.49
CA GLN A 368 8.62 7.39 -10.82
C GLN A 368 9.86 7.63 -11.70
N PHE A 369 10.93 8.11 -11.08
CA PHE A 369 12.21 8.27 -11.75
C PHE A 369 12.94 6.93 -11.76
N LEU A 370 13.37 6.51 -12.94
CA LEU A 370 14.31 5.41 -13.11
C LEU A 370 15.67 6.02 -13.46
N ARG A 371 16.72 5.19 -13.51
CA ARG A 371 18.10 5.65 -13.78
C ARG A 371 18.19 6.53 -15.04
N SER A 372 17.54 6.12 -16.13
CA SER A 372 17.65 6.80 -17.43
C SER A 372 16.30 7.15 -18.09
N LYS A 373 15.19 6.71 -17.50
CA LYS A 373 13.83 6.84 -18.03
C LYS A 373 12.85 7.23 -16.92
N LEU A 374 11.65 7.60 -17.30
CA LEU A 374 10.52 7.76 -16.39
C LEU A 374 9.61 6.55 -16.49
N CYS A 375 9.04 6.12 -15.36
CA CYS A 375 7.87 5.25 -15.33
C CYS A 375 6.65 6.11 -14.99
N ILE A 376 5.69 6.17 -15.90
CA ILE A 376 4.40 6.82 -15.67
C ILE A 376 3.39 5.74 -15.31
N VAL A 377 2.84 5.81 -14.09
CA VAL A 377 1.76 4.94 -13.64
C VAL A 377 0.44 5.57 -14.08
N CYS A 378 -0.37 4.86 -14.84
CA CYS A 378 -1.60 5.40 -15.43
C CYS A 378 -2.71 4.35 -15.56
N ALA A 379 -3.89 4.74 -16.01
CA ALA A 379 -5.04 3.83 -16.16
C ALA A 379 -4.78 2.65 -17.13
N ARG A 380 -3.75 2.73 -18.00
CA ARG A 380 -3.35 1.63 -18.90
C ARG A 380 -2.27 0.70 -18.33
N GLY A 381 -1.79 0.94 -17.10
CA GLY A 381 -0.65 0.24 -16.54
C GLY A 381 0.55 1.16 -16.37
N PHE A 382 1.73 0.69 -16.80
CA PHE A 382 3.00 1.38 -16.63
C PHE A 382 3.58 1.77 -17.99
N GLU A 383 3.86 3.06 -18.20
CA GLU A 383 4.49 3.57 -19.42
C GLU A 383 5.94 3.97 -19.13
N ILE A 384 6.90 3.24 -19.69
CA ILE A 384 8.32 3.52 -19.59
C ILE A 384 8.73 4.45 -20.73
N MET A 385 9.28 5.63 -20.41
CA MET A 385 9.56 6.65 -21.41
C MET A 385 10.92 7.32 -21.19
N SER A 386 11.69 7.47 -22.26
CA SER A 386 12.85 8.38 -22.28
C SER A 386 12.40 9.80 -22.64
N LEU A 387 12.89 10.81 -21.91
CA LEU A 387 12.62 12.22 -22.23
C LEU A 387 13.32 12.71 -23.53
N GLU A 388 14.27 11.93 -24.04
CA GLU A 388 14.96 12.21 -25.30
C GLU A 388 14.10 11.78 -26.49
N SER A 389 13.70 10.51 -26.55
CA SER A 389 12.93 9.93 -27.67
C SER A 389 11.42 10.13 -27.56
N LEU A 390 10.88 10.29 -26.35
CA LEU A 390 9.44 10.34 -26.06
C LEU A 390 8.64 9.14 -26.59
N GLN A 391 9.29 8.00 -26.80
CA GLN A 391 8.63 6.75 -27.17
C GLN A 391 8.19 6.01 -25.89
N PRO A 392 6.88 5.83 -25.64
CA PRO A 392 6.40 5.08 -24.49
C PRO A 392 6.51 3.57 -24.76
N GLY A 393 6.88 2.83 -23.72
CA GLY A 393 6.80 1.38 -23.64
C GLY A 393 5.87 0.93 -22.56
N THR A 394 4.79 0.25 -22.92
CA THR A 394 3.85 -0.27 -21.95
C THR A 394 4.37 -1.59 -21.37
N ILE A 395 4.35 -1.71 -20.04
CA ILE A 395 4.66 -2.96 -19.33
C ILE A 395 3.52 -3.34 -18.36
N PRO A 396 3.28 -4.64 -18.11
CA PRO A 396 3.94 -5.80 -18.71
C PRO A 396 3.71 -5.93 -20.23
N ASP A 397 4.73 -6.37 -20.95
CA ASP A 397 4.66 -6.66 -22.38
C ASP A 397 4.32 -8.14 -22.59
N PHE A 398 3.10 -8.40 -23.06
CA PHE A 398 2.62 -9.75 -23.36
C PHE A 398 2.82 -10.15 -24.83
N SER A 399 3.47 -9.33 -25.65
CA SER A 399 3.55 -9.52 -27.10
C SER A 399 4.29 -10.81 -27.50
N GLN A 400 5.27 -11.21 -26.70
CA GLN A 400 6.07 -12.43 -26.90
C GLN A 400 5.55 -13.64 -26.10
N CYS A 401 4.54 -13.45 -25.24
CA CYS A 401 4.01 -14.54 -24.41
C CYS A 401 3.11 -15.50 -25.22
N PRO A 402 3.12 -16.81 -24.92
CA PRO A 402 2.19 -17.77 -25.52
C PRO A 402 0.74 -17.43 -25.17
N ARG A 403 -0.08 -17.10 -26.18
CA ARG A 403 -1.47 -16.64 -25.97
C ARG A 403 -2.40 -17.71 -25.42
N ASP A 404 -2.09 -18.98 -25.65
CA ASP A 404 -2.88 -20.13 -25.20
C ASP A 404 -2.51 -20.60 -23.79
N ASP A 405 -1.49 -20.00 -23.14
CA ASP A 405 -1.13 -20.32 -21.76
C ASP A 405 -2.18 -19.74 -20.78
N PRO A 406 -2.87 -20.59 -20.00
CA PRO A 406 -3.87 -20.14 -19.03
C PRO A 406 -3.32 -19.16 -17.97
N LEU A 407 -2.05 -19.28 -17.59
CA LEU A 407 -1.43 -18.37 -16.62
C LEU A 407 -1.23 -16.97 -17.21
N VAL A 408 -0.81 -16.90 -18.48
CA VAL A 408 -0.71 -15.64 -19.23
C VAL A 408 -2.08 -15.00 -19.36
N GLN A 409 -3.10 -15.76 -19.80
CA GLN A 409 -4.47 -15.26 -19.94
C GLN A 409 -5.04 -14.76 -18.60
N ASN A 410 -4.77 -15.46 -17.50
CA ASN A 410 -5.17 -15.03 -16.16
C ASN A 410 -4.51 -13.70 -15.79
N LEU A 411 -3.18 -13.60 -15.98
CA LEU A 411 -2.44 -12.39 -15.65
C LEU A 411 -2.91 -11.18 -16.48
N VAL A 412 -3.13 -11.34 -17.80
CA VAL A 412 -3.69 -10.28 -18.67
C VAL A 412 -5.03 -9.77 -18.11
N ASN A 413 -5.97 -10.68 -17.83
CA ASN A 413 -7.28 -10.33 -17.28
C ASN A 413 -7.19 -9.60 -15.93
N ARG A 414 -6.20 -9.93 -15.11
CA ARG A 414 -5.98 -9.28 -13.82
C ARG A 414 -5.37 -7.90 -13.97
N VAL A 415 -4.39 -7.74 -14.85
CA VAL A 415 -3.76 -6.44 -15.17
C VAL A 415 -4.81 -5.47 -15.73
N ASP A 416 -5.70 -5.92 -16.61
CA ASP A 416 -6.76 -5.07 -17.19
C ASP A 416 -7.79 -4.56 -16.18
N ARG A 417 -7.95 -5.25 -15.04
CA ARG A 417 -8.98 -4.95 -14.03
C ARG A 417 -8.43 -4.26 -12.80
N ALA A 418 -7.12 -4.35 -12.56
CA ALA A 418 -6.49 -3.87 -11.35
C ALA A 418 -5.86 -2.49 -11.58
N LYS A 419 -5.88 -1.65 -10.55
CA LYS A 419 -5.27 -0.33 -10.62
C LYS A 419 -3.75 -0.45 -10.36
N PRO A 420 -2.87 0.04 -11.24
CA PRO A 420 -1.44 0.02 -10.99
C PRO A 420 -1.07 1.06 -9.92
N LEU A 421 -0.15 0.69 -9.02
CA LEU A 421 0.26 1.50 -7.87
C LEU A 421 1.73 1.90 -7.90
N GLY A 422 2.62 1.06 -8.43
CA GLY A 422 4.04 1.37 -8.49
C GLY A 422 4.89 0.23 -9.03
N MET A 423 6.07 0.55 -9.51
CA MET A 423 7.07 -0.39 -9.97
C MET A 423 8.35 -0.25 -9.15
N PHE A 424 8.97 -1.38 -8.81
CA PHE A 424 10.18 -1.41 -8.01
C PHE A 424 11.20 -2.39 -8.58
N LYS A 425 12.49 -2.05 -8.50
CA LYS A 425 13.58 -2.96 -8.85
C LYS A 425 13.63 -4.07 -7.79
N HIS A 426 13.37 -5.31 -8.18
CA HIS A 426 13.42 -6.47 -7.27
C HIS A 426 14.84 -7.04 -7.23
N SER A 427 15.44 -7.25 -8.40
CA SER A 427 16.78 -7.78 -8.57
C SER A 427 17.49 -7.04 -9.70
N GLU A 428 18.71 -7.45 -10.04
CA GLU A 428 19.36 -6.90 -11.23
C GLU A 428 18.58 -7.20 -12.51
N THR A 429 17.83 -8.30 -12.59
CA THR A 429 17.16 -8.75 -13.81
C THR A 429 15.65 -8.56 -13.81
N GLU A 430 15.05 -8.31 -12.65
CA GLU A 430 13.59 -8.32 -12.49
C GLU A 430 13.07 -7.07 -11.77
N PHE A 431 11.85 -6.69 -12.13
CA PHE A 431 11.08 -5.62 -11.52
C PHE A 431 9.76 -6.19 -10.98
N LEU A 432 9.33 -5.68 -9.83
CA LEU A 432 8.02 -5.96 -9.25
C LEU A 432 7.04 -4.87 -9.68
N LEU A 433 5.94 -5.28 -10.31
CA LEU A 433 4.81 -4.42 -10.66
C LEU A 433 3.70 -4.60 -9.65
N CYS A 434 3.39 -3.56 -8.89
CA CYS A 434 2.37 -3.58 -7.86
C CYS A 434 1.06 -2.98 -8.37
N TYR A 435 -0.02 -3.74 -8.19
CA TYR A 435 -1.40 -3.33 -8.41
C TYR A 435 -2.17 -3.32 -7.08
N ASP A 436 -3.40 -2.81 -7.06
CA ASP A 436 -4.27 -2.76 -5.87
C ASP A 436 -4.83 -4.12 -5.43
N ALA A 437 -4.69 -5.16 -6.25
CA ALA A 437 -5.11 -6.52 -5.92
C ALA A 437 -3.95 -7.50 -5.72
N PHE A 438 -2.84 -7.31 -6.43
CA PHE A 438 -1.68 -8.21 -6.44
C PHE A 438 -0.40 -7.52 -6.91
N ALA A 439 0.73 -8.24 -6.91
CA ALA A 439 1.92 -7.86 -7.64
C ALA A 439 2.44 -9.02 -8.50
N CYS A 440 3.05 -8.68 -9.65
CA CYS A 440 3.69 -9.61 -10.57
C CYS A 440 5.12 -9.16 -10.90
N TYR A 441 5.89 -10.05 -11.53
CA TYR A 441 7.28 -9.79 -11.88
C TYR A 441 7.42 -9.65 -13.40
N VAL A 442 8.29 -8.73 -13.82
CA VAL A 442 8.71 -8.60 -15.20
C VAL A 442 10.24 -8.57 -15.29
N ASP A 443 10.78 -9.01 -16.41
CA ASP A 443 12.21 -8.91 -16.68
C ASP A 443 12.61 -7.48 -17.15
N ARG A 444 13.86 -7.32 -17.60
CA ARG A 444 14.33 -6.03 -18.15
C ARG A 444 13.68 -5.66 -19.48
N LEU A 445 13.12 -6.62 -20.21
CA LEU A 445 12.35 -6.44 -21.45
C LEU A 445 10.85 -6.24 -21.15
N GLY A 446 10.46 -6.16 -19.88
CA GLY A 446 9.10 -5.89 -19.47
C GLY A 446 8.19 -7.12 -19.64
N GLU A 447 8.75 -8.26 -19.99
CA GLU A 447 8.00 -9.50 -20.19
C GLU A 447 7.68 -10.12 -18.83
N PRO A 448 6.43 -10.58 -18.60
CA PRO A 448 6.06 -11.28 -17.39
C PRO A 448 6.95 -12.50 -17.12
N VAL A 449 7.45 -12.59 -15.88
CA VAL A 449 8.18 -13.75 -15.37
C VAL A 449 7.50 -14.25 -14.09
N ARG A 450 7.81 -15.49 -13.69
CA ARG A 450 7.26 -16.12 -12.48
C ARG A 450 5.72 -16.13 -12.44
N LEU A 451 5.10 -16.55 -13.54
CA LEU A 451 3.63 -16.51 -13.74
C LEU A 451 2.84 -17.30 -12.68
N ASP A 452 3.46 -18.27 -12.04
CA ASP A 452 2.93 -19.10 -10.96
C ASP A 452 3.17 -18.51 -9.55
N HIS A 453 3.95 -17.42 -9.44
CA HIS A 453 4.35 -16.80 -8.20
C HIS A 453 3.95 -15.32 -8.15
N LEU A 454 2.65 -15.08 -8.00
CA LEU A 454 2.11 -13.73 -7.79
C LEU A 454 1.99 -13.42 -6.29
N ILE A 455 2.25 -12.16 -5.91
CA ILE A 455 1.99 -11.70 -4.55
C ILE A 455 0.52 -11.28 -4.45
N GLU A 456 -0.28 -12.00 -3.66
CA GLU A 456 -1.68 -11.67 -3.41
C GLU A 456 -1.84 -10.78 -2.18
N TRP A 457 -2.37 -9.56 -2.33
CA TRP A 457 -2.63 -8.70 -1.17
C TRP A 457 -3.82 -9.20 -0.35
N GLU A 458 -3.68 -9.23 0.98
CA GLU A 458 -4.81 -9.50 1.87
C GLU A 458 -5.78 -8.31 1.95
N GLY A 459 -5.25 -7.08 1.87
CA GLY A 459 -6.01 -5.83 1.80
C GLY A 459 -6.25 -5.32 0.38
N THR A 460 -6.81 -4.12 0.27
CA THR A 460 -6.95 -3.37 -0.99
C THR A 460 -6.09 -2.11 -0.89
N PRO A 461 -4.76 -2.22 -1.07
CA PRO A 461 -3.86 -1.10 -0.89
C PRO A 461 -4.18 0.05 -1.84
N HIS A 462 -4.12 1.28 -1.31
CA HIS A 462 -4.26 2.51 -2.10
C HIS A 462 -2.92 3.06 -2.57
N SER A 463 -1.83 2.61 -1.95
CA SER A 463 -0.46 2.99 -2.26
C SER A 463 0.50 1.88 -1.82
N VAL A 464 1.72 1.93 -2.35
CA VAL A 464 2.80 0.98 -2.05
C VAL A 464 4.12 1.69 -1.87
N ALA A 465 5.00 1.11 -1.06
CA ALA A 465 6.40 1.50 -0.95
C ALA A 465 7.30 0.27 -1.02
N PHE A 466 8.58 0.50 -1.29
CA PHE A 466 9.58 -0.54 -1.34
C PHE A 466 10.78 -0.15 -0.50
N ARG A 467 11.20 -1.06 0.36
CA ARG A 467 12.40 -0.96 1.16
C ARG A 467 13.02 -2.34 1.15
N ALA A 468 13.95 -2.55 0.22
CA ALA A 468 14.55 -3.86 -0.02
C ALA A 468 14.95 -4.56 1.30
N PRO A 469 14.59 -5.84 1.48
CA PRO A 469 13.93 -6.74 0.52
C PRO A 469 12.38 -6.71 0.58
N TYR A 470 11.77 -5.74 1.27
CA TYR A 470 10.33 -5.73 1.54
C TYR A 470 9.53 -4.79 0.63
N VAL A 471 8.36 -5.26 0.22
CA VAL A 471 7.30 -4.44 -0.35
C VAL A 471 6.24 -4.18 0.72
N LEU A 472 5.83 -2.92 0.86
CA LEU A 472 4.84 -2.48 1.83
C LEU A 472 3.60 -2.02 1.06
N ALA A 473 2.45 -2.61 1.38
CA ALA A 473 1.15 -2.26 0.81
C ALA A 473 0.29 -1.58 1.87
N PHE A 474 -0.22 -0.39 1.56
CA PHE A 474 -0.94 0.46 2.51
C PHE A 474 -2.45 0.38 2.30
N ASP A 475 -3.13 -0.38 3.15
CA ASP A 475 -4.58 -0.38 3.28
C ASP A 475 -5.00 0.65 4.35
N HIS A 476 -6.23 1.17 4.32
CA HIS A 476 -6.71 2.10 5.34
C HIS A 476 -6.74 1.52 6.77
N ARG A 477 -6.68 0.20 6.91
CA ARG A 477 -6.75 -0.52 8.19
C ARG A 477 -5.41 -1.08 8.66
N PHE A 478 -4.43 -1.21 7.78
CA PHE A 478 -3.14 -1.80 8.12
C PHE A 478 -2.08 -1.56 7.04
N VAL A 479 -0.82 -1.72 7.45
CA VAL A 479 0.32 -1.92 6.54
C VAL A 479 0.56 -3.41 6.41
N GLU A 480 0.55 -3.90 5.18
CA GLU A 480 0.90 -5.27 4.83
C GLU A 480 2.35 -5.29 4.33
N VAL A 481 3.26 -5.87 5.11
CA VAL A 481 4.68 -5.97 4.74
C VAL A 481 4.95 -7.37 4.24
N ARG A 482 5.42 -7.48 2.99
CA ARG A 482 5.75 -8.75 2.37
C ARG A 482 7.20 -8.81 1.94
N ASP A 483 7.78 -10.00 2.08
CA ASP A 483 9.05 -10.32 1.43
C ASP A 483 8.85 -10.33 -0.09
N CYS A 484 9.64 -9.53 -0.81
CA CYS A 484 9.49 -9.34 -2.24
C CYS A 484 9.91 -10.57 -3.05
N SER A 485 10.73 -11.46 -2.51
CA SER A 485 11.21 -12.65 -3.23
C SER A 485 10.22 -13.81 -3.16
N THR A 486 9.61 -14.00 -1.98
CA THR A 486 8.78 -15.16 -1.64
C THR A 486 7.29 -14.83 -1.57
N GLY A 487 6.94 -13.54 -1.56
CA GLY A 487 5.57 -13.07 -1.38
C GLY A 487 4.98 -13.33 0.00
N GLN A 488 5.78 -13.80 0.97
CA GLN A 488 5.29 -14.11 2.31
C GLN A 488 4.93 -12.84 3.10
N LEU A 489 3.83 -12.89 3.84
CA LEU A 489 3.47 -11.86 4.82
C LEU A 489 4.42 -11.96 6.02
N VAL A 490 5.30 -10.96 6.16
CA VAL A 490 6.32 -10.94 7.22
C VAL A 490 5.85 -10.14 8.43
N GLN A 491 5.13 -9.05 8.21
CA GLN A 491 4.64 -8.19 9.28
C GLN A 491 3.30 -7.54 8.90
N LEU A 492 2.40 -7.46 9.87
CA LEU A 492 1.14 -6.72 9.76
C LEU A 492 1.10 -5.61 10.80
N ILE A 493 1.06 -4.35 10.36
CA ILE A 493 0.96 -3.19 11.27
C ILE A 493 -0.46 -2.65 11.24
N ARG A 494 -1.26 -2.93 12.28
CA ARG A 494 -2.65 -2.45 12.38
C ARG A 494 -2.72 -0.94 12.57
N ALA A 495 -3.71 -0.31 11.95
CA ALA A 495 -3.95 1.13 11.98
C ALA A 495 -5.43 1.47 11.75
N SER A 496 -5.78 2.75 11.83
CA SER A 496 -7.13 3.23 11.48
C SER A 496 -7.06 4.53 10.68
N ASP A 497 -7.86 4.65 9.60
CA ASP A 497 -7.76 5.73 8.60
C ASP A 497 -6.30 5.96 8.16
N LEU A 498 -5.58 4.87 7.88
CA LEU A 498 -4.18 4.91 7.50
C LEU A 498 -4.01 5.55 6.12
N ARG A 499 -3.06 6.48 6.00
CA ARG A 499 -2.68 7.12 4.73
C ARG A 499 -1.18 7.25 4.59
N PHE A 500 -0.67 6.91 3.42
CA PHE A 500 0.71 7.19 3.01
C PHE A 500 0.84 8.65 2.62
N VAL A 501 1.76 9.35 3.28
CA VAL A 501 1.95 10.79 3.10
C VAL A 501 3.39 11.14 2.75
N SER A 502 4.31 10.19 2.59
CA SER A 502 5.63 10.54 2.04
C SER A 502 5.47 11.22 0.69
N SER A 503 5.96 12.44 0.61
CA SER A 503 6.09 13.15 -0.65
C SER A 503 7.48 12.90 -1.25
N GLY A 504 7.61 13.12 -2.56
CA GLY A 504 8.74 12.66 -3.37
C GLY A 504 10.12 12.78 -2.71
N ALA A 505 10.94 11.76 -2.95
CA ALA A 505 12.34 11.65 -2.54
C ALA A 505 13.10 12.99 -2.68
N SER A 506 13.95 13.31 -1.70
CA SER A 506 15.02 14.28 -1.96
C SER A 506 15.79 13.76 -3.18
N PRO A 507 16.18 14.59 -4.16
CA PRO A 507 16.88 14.12 -5.34
C PRO A 507 18.19 13.36 -5.03
N ALA A 508 18.71 13.46 -3.80
CA ALA A 508 19.86 12.71 -3.31
C ALA A 508 19.52 11.36 -2.65
N SER A 509 18.25 11.05 -2.38
CA SER A 509 17.85 9.79 -1.74
C SER A 509 17.56 8.72 -2.79
N ASP A 510 18.38 7.67 -2.82
CA ASP A 510 18.05 6.42 -3.52
C ASP A 510 16.68 5.92 -3.06
N THR A 511 15.94 5.23 -3.93
CA THR A 511 14.63 4.63 -3.59
C THR A 511 14.69 3.78 -2.32
N GLU A 512 15.82 3.15 -2.03
CA GLU A 512 16.08 2.36 -0.81
C GLU A 512 16.20 3.19 0.47
N SER A 513 16.43 4.49 0.38
CA SER A 513 16.54 5.41 1.50
C SER A 513 15.30 6.31 1.68
N SER A 514 14.33 6.20 0.77
CA SER A 514 13.13 7.04 0.76
C SER A 514 12.28 6.80 2.01
N PRO A 515 11.99 7.84 2.81
CA PRO A 515 11.27 7.72 4.07
C PRO A 515 9.85 7.18 3.84
N ILE A 516 9.34 6.39 4.77
CA ILE A 516 7.98 5.84 4.73
C ILE A 516 7.18 6.49 5.86
N ILE A 517 6.51 7.60 5.56
CA ILE A 517 5.76 8.40 6.52
C ILE A 517 4.28 8.20 6.25
N LEU A 518 3.58 7.88 7.31
CA LEU A 518 2.17 7.54 7.33
C LEU A 518 1.44 8.43 8.32
N THR A 519 0.13 8.49 8.16
CA THR A 519 -0.77 9.02 9.18
C THR A 519 -1.77 7.97 9.56
N GLN A 520 -2.19 7.97 10.82
CA GLN A 520 -3.34 7.20 11.28
C GLN A 520 -4.18 8.05 12.22
N ARG A 521 -5.48 7.80 12.26
CA ARG A 521 -6.36 8.35 13.28
C ARG A 521 -6.08 7.68 14.62
N ARG A 522 -5.95 8.46 15.68
CA ARG A 522 -5.92 8.00 17.07
C ARG A 522 -6.98 8.74 17.85
N ARG A 523 -7.74 8.01 18.67
CA ARG A 523 -8.65 8.63 19.62
C ARG A 523 -7.83 9.46 20.61
N ALA A 524 -8.24 10.69 20.82
CA ALA A 524 -7.65 11.51 21.87
C ALA A 524 -7.87 10.83 23.22
N SER A 525 -6.88 10.93 24.11
CA SER A 525 -7.00 10.43 25.47
C SER A 525 -7.99 11.30 26.27
N GLY A 526 -8.71 10.67 27.19
CA GLY A 526 -9.78 11.34 27.96
C GLY A 526 -11.10 11.49 27.20
N ARG A 527 -12.04 12.26 27.76
CA ARG A 527 -13.37 12.52 27.15
C ARG A 527 -13.34 13.67 26.14
N MET A 528 -12.28 13.74 25.33
CA MET A 528 -12.15 14.70 24.24
C MET A 528 -13.14 14.31 23.12
N PRO A 529 -13.92 15.26 22.57
CA PRO A 529 -14.93 14.97 21.53
C PRO A 529 -14.33 14.98 20.10
N PHE A 530 -13.01 14.86 19.97
CA PHE A 530 -12.27 14.86 18.71
C PHE A 530 -11.09 13.87 18.78
N ASP A 531 -10.52 13.55 17.62
CA ASP A 531 -9.41 12.62 17.45
C ASP A 531 -8.15 13.38 16.98
N TYR A 532 -7.00 12.70 16.90
CA TYR A 532 -5.77 13.24 16.31
C TYR A 532 -5.28 12.41 15.12
N GLN A 533 -4.56 13.05 14.21
CA GLN A 533 -3.74 12.37 13.20
C GLN A 533 -2.34 12.15 13.77
N HIS A 534 -2.04 10.91 14.10
CA HIS A 534 -0.70 10.48 14.43
C HIS A 534 0.12 10.34 13.15
N VAL A 535 1.07 11.25 12.93
CA VAL A 535 2.07 11.19 11.86
C VAL A 535 3.27 10.38 12.36
N PHE A 536 3.68 9.37 11.62
CA PHE A 536 4.79 8.49 12.02
C PHE A 536 5.57 7.98 10.82
N GLU A 537 6.85 7.69 11.05
CA GLU A 537 7.75 7.08 10.08
C GLU A 537 7.90 5.58 10.38
N LEU A 538 7.92 4.75 9.33
CA LEU A 538 8.36 3.37 9.41
C LEU A 538 9.86 3.30 9.15
N VAL A 539 10.59 2.83 10.16
CA VAL A 539 12.04 2.66 10.12
C VAL A 539 12.35 1.16 10.04
N SER A 540 13.21 0.77 9.11
CA SER A 540 13.63 -0.62 8.98
C SER A 540 14.57 -0.99 10.12
N ASN A 541 14.34 -2.13 10.76
CA ASN A 541 15.20 -2.68 11.80
C ASN A 541 16.44 -3.40 11.22
N MET A 542 16.50 -3.58 9.90
CA MET A 542 17.63 -4.23 9.25
C MET A 542 18.85 -3.29 9.23
N PRO A 543 20.03 -3.74 9.70
CA PRO A 543 21.27 -2.98 9.54
C PRO A 543 21.51 -2.72 8.05
N THR A 544 21.74 -1.47 7.67
CA THR A 544 21.98 -1.03 6.29
C THR A 544 23.11 -1.81 5.58
N GLN A 545 23.94 -2.54 6.34
CA GLN A 545 25.07 -3.33 5.84
C GLN A 545 24.70 -4.74 5.35
N LEU A 546 23.61 -5.36 5.81
CA LEU A 546 23.21 -6.72 5.40
C LEU A 546 22.50 -6.77 4.03
N VAL A 547 21.91 -5.66 3.59
CA VAL A 547 21.25 -5.52 2.27
C VAL A 547 22.22 -5.78 1.11
N ARG A 548 23.54 -5.59 1.31
CA ARG A 548 24.56 -5.83 0.27
C ARG A 548 25.01 -7.29 0.13
N ALA A 549 24.79 -8.15 1.14
CA ALA A 549 25.37 -9.49 1.17
C ALA A 549 24.47 -10.54 0.49
N ASP A 550 23.15 -10.44 0.66
CA ASP A 550 22.22 -11.51 0.24
C ASP A 550 21.92 -11.55 -1.26
N THR A 551 22.38 -10.57 -2.04
CA THR A 551 22.26 -10.63 -3.51
C THR A 551 23.31 -11.52 -4.20
N THR A 552 24.27 -12.09 -3.44
CA THR A 552 25.42 -12.80 -4.03
C THR A 552 25.49 -14.31 -3.81
N MET A 553 24.54 -14.93 -3.12
CA MET A 553 24.60 -16.37 -2.80
C MET A 553 23.34 -17.11 -3.23
N THR A 554 23.30 -17.54 -4.50
CA THR A 554 23.13 -18.95 -4.92
C THR A 554 23.03 -19.04 -6.44
N ALA A 555 24.13 -19.38 -7.11
CA ALA A 555 24.12 -20.02 -8.42
C ALA A 555 25.38 -20.87 -8.58
N LYS A 556 25.33 -22.12 -8.10
CA LYS A 556 26.28 -23.17 -8.52
C LYS A 556 25.56 -24.16 -9.44
N THR A 557 25.86 -24.00 -10.73
CA THR A 557 26.08 -25.01 -11.78
C THR A 557 25.01 -26.06 -12.10
N PHE A 558 24.53 -26.06 -13.35
CA PHE A 558 24.99 -26.99 -14.40
C PHE A 558 24.82 -26.32 -15.78
N GLY A 559 25.84 -26.41 -16.64
CA GLY A 559 25.85 -25.79 -17.96
C GLY A 559 25.49 -26.77 -19.08
N SER A 560 24.98 -26.24 -20.19
CA SER A 560 25.40 -26.61 -21.54
C SER A 560 25.05 -25.48 -22.51
N GLY A 561 25.93 -25.24 -23.48
CA GLY A 561 26.06 -23.98 -24.20
C GLY A 561 25.06 -23.72 -25.33
N GLY A 562 25.04 -22.45 -25.74
CA GLY A 562 24.35 -21.94 -26.91
C GLY A 562 24.51 -20.43 -27.01
N SER A 563 25.64 -19.98 -27.56
CA SER A 563 25.91 -18.56 -27.79
C SER A 563 24.96 -18.00 -28.86
N ARG A 564 24.10 -17.07 -28.47
CA ARG A 564 23.48 -16.10 -29.37
C ARG A 564 23.63 -14.71 -28.75
N ALA A 565 24.58 -13.94 -29.27
CA ALA A 565 24.72 -12.53 -28.95
C ALA A 565 23.50 -11.78 -29.49
N SER A 566 22.63 -11.35 -28.58
CA SER A 566 21.53 -10.42 -28.84
C SER A 566 21.87 -9.13 -28.11
N THR A 567 22.23 -8.09 -28.86
CA THR A 567 22.27 -6.70 -28.37
C THR A 567 20.82 -6.20 -28.25
N ALA A 568 20.12 -6.60 -27.20
CA ALA A 568 18.82 -6.04 -26.85
C ALA A 568 19.01 -4.97 -25.76
N THR A 569 18.77 -3.71 -26.11
CA THR A 569 18.65 -2.60 -25.15
C THR A 569 17.32 -2.73 -24.42
N GLY A 570 17.34 -3.24 -23.20
CA GLY A 570 16.14 -3.38 -22.37
C GLY A 570 15.52 -2.05 -21.91
N TRP A 571 14.38 -2.13 -21.23
CA TRP A 571 13.62 -0.96 -20.78
C TRP A 571 14.32 -0.14 -19.71
N PHE A 572 15.29 -0.67 -18.95
CA PHE A 572 15.73 -0.08 -17.69
C PHE A 572 17.19 0.36 -17.66
#